data_AF-A0A3M1LJA8-F1
#
_entry.id   AF-A0A3M1LJA8-F1
#
_cell.length_a   1.000
_cell.length_b   1.000
_cell.length_c   1.000
_cell.angle_alpha   90.00
_cell.angle_beta   90.00
_cell.angle_gamma   90.00
#
_symmetry.space_group_name_H-M   'P 1'
#
loop_
_entity.id
_entity.type
_entity.pdbx_description
1 polymer ?
#
loop_
_entity_poly.entity_id
_entity_poly.type
_entity_poly.pdbx_seq_one_letter_code
_entity_poly.pdbx_strand_id
1 'polypeptide(L)'
;MGGLFVLLVAVGVASSAPPVTSARPSPAAWADGSLLFVENVGQFDPRARFQAHGGGATLWLTEDGLWVILIPALTSSPFVAVGPGGGSEGVALRLSFPGANPHPRLEPFAPQDVVVNYYLGSDPAGWHTHVPVWGGVRYVDLYPGVDLEIGGREGRWTWRLVCRANCQFVLQNTQLRVEGAEGVRVEGNALRIETAV
;
A
#
# COMPACT_ATOMS: atom_id res chain seq x y z
N MET A 1 23.69 -8.29 17.00
CA MET A 1 23.52 -6.83 17.07
C MET A 1 22.34 -6.50 16.17
N GLY A 2 21.13 -6.41 16.74
CA GLY A 2 19.92 -6.14 15.96
C GLY A 2 19.93 -4.69 15.50
N GLY A 3 19.80 -4.48 14.19
CA GLY A 3 19.60 -3.14 13.64
C GLY A 3 18.17 -2.72 13.96
N LEU A 4 18.00 -1.52 14.52
CA LEU A 4 16.68 -0.93 14.67
C LEU A 4 16.24 -0.43 13.29
N PHE A 5 15.37 -1.13 12.56
CA PHE A 5 14.74 -0.54 11.38
C PHE A 5 13.50 0.26 11.79
N VAL A 6 13.41 1.44 11.21
CA VAL A 6 12.38 2.42 11.49
C VAL A 6 11.60 2.60 10.21
N LEU A 7 10.38 2.07 10.17
CA LEU A 7 9.45 2.41 9.09
C LEU A 7 8.72 3.70 9.47
N LEU A 8 9.03 4.78 8.76
CA LEU A 8 8.28 6.03 8.83
C LEU A 8 7.16 6.00 7.81
N VAL A 9 5.93 5.79 8.27
CA VAL A 9 4.74 5.96 7.45
C VAL A 9 4.28 7.41 7.62
N ALA A 10 4.54 8.26 6.64
CA ALA A 10 4.03 9.63 6.68
C ALA A 10 2.50 9.60 6.67
N VAL A 11 1.89 10.11 7.74
CA VAL A 11 0.45 10.39 7.80
C VAL A 11 0.29 11.80 7.25
N GLY A 12 -0.26 11.92 6.05
CA GLY A 12 -0.58 13.22 5.47
C GLY A 12 -1.71 13.88 6.26
N VAL A 13 -1.40 14.50 7.40
CA VAL A 13 -2.29 15.46 8.04
C VAL A 13 -2.01 16.80 7.38
N ALA A 14 -2.97 17.28 6.57
CA ALA A 14 -2.87 18.60 5.96
C ALA A 14 -2.63 19.64 7.07
N SER A 15 -1.44 20.25 7.04
CA SER A 15 -1.09 21.36 7.92
C SER A 15 -2.04 22.52 7.68
N SER A 16 -2.42 23.24 8.74
CA SER A 16 -3.37 24.36 8.72
C SER A 16 -2.87 25.52 7.85
N ALA A 17 -3.20 25.45 6.56
CA ALA A 17 -3.23 26.56 5.62
C ALA A 17 -4.70 26.95 5.37
N PRO A 18 -5.02 28.19 4.93
CA PRO A 18 -6.41 28.61 4.69
C PRO A 18 -7.12 27.63 3.74
N PRO A 19 -8.47 27.57 3.73
CA PRO A 19 -9.22 26.53 3.01
C PRO A 19 -9.06 26.71 1.50
N VAL A 20 -7.93 26.24 0.97
CA VAL A 20 -7.83 25.82 -0.42
C VAL A 20 -8.52 24.47 -0.39
N THR A 21 -9.71 24.41 -0.98
CA THR A 21 -10.35 23.16 -1.39
C THR A 21 -9.25 22.20 -1.82
N SER A 22 -9.00 21.17 -1.03
CA SER A 22 -7.97 20.17 -1.32
C SER A 22 -8.47 19.38 -2.51
N ALA A 23 -8.30 19.96 -3.69
CA ALA A 23 -8.65 19.36 -4.96
C ALA A 23 -7.90 18.04 -5.02
N ARG A 24 -8.66 16.94 -5.14
CA ARG A 24 -8.13 15.61 -5.38
C ARG A 24 -7.09 15.72 -6.51
N PRO A 25 -5.83 15.32 -6.28
CA PRO A 25 -4.83 15.33 -7.33
C PRO A 25 -5.37 14.52 -8.51
N SER A 26 -5.24 15.05 -9.72
CA SER A 26 -5.59 14.33 -10.94
C SER A 26 -4.84 12.99 -10.98
N PRO A 27 -5.39 11.93 -11.59
CA PRO A 27 -4.69 10.67 -11.79
C PRO A 27 -3.24 10.83 -12.34
N ALA A 28 -3.00 11.85 -13.17
CA ALA A 28 -1.68 12.20 -13.70
C ALA A 28 -0.62 12.56 -12.62
N ALA A 29 -1.02 13.02 -11.44
CA ALA A 29 -0.10 13.37 -10.35
C ALA A 29 0.52 12.13 -9.67
N TRP A 30 0.00 10.93 -9.98
CA TRP A 30 0.45 9.64 -9.45
C TRP A 30 1.26 8.84 -10.48
N ALA A 31 1.49 9.42 -11.67
CA ALA A 31 2.12 8.76 -12.81
C ALA A 31 3.63 9.04 -12.93
N ASP A 32 4.33 9.33 -11.83
CA ASP A 32 5.77 9.59 -11.85
C ASP A 32 6.62 8.33 -12.15
N GLY A 33 5.97 7.20 -12.44
CA GLY A 33 6.58 5.94 -12.86
C GLY A 33 7.37 5.23 -11.76
N SER A 34 7.41 5.78 -10.55
CA SER A 34 8.34 5.32 -9.50
C SER A 34 7.79 4.17 -8.65
N LEU A 35 6.48 3.95 -8.64
CA LEU A 35 5.82 2.87 -7.91
C LEU A 35 4.68 2.28 -8.74
N LEU A 36 4.73 0.96 -8.92
CA LEU A 36 3.80 0.22 -9.77
C LEU A 36 2.83 -0.58 -8.89
N PHE A 37 1.53 -0.42 -9.12
CA PHE A 37 0.49 -1.23 -8.49
C PHE A 37 0.03 -2.29 -9.49
N VAL A 38 0.49 -3.52 -9.29
CA VAL A 38 0.19 -4.68 -10.15
C VAL A 38 -1.09 -5.34 -9.68
N GLU A 39 -2.07 -5.47 -10.56
CA GLU A 39 -3.35 -6.11 -10.28
C GLU A 39 -3.21 -7.63 -10.17
N ASN A 40 -3.88 -8.26 -9.21
CA ASN A 40 -3.93 -9.71 -9.11
C ASN A 40 -4.97 -10.27 -10.09
N VAL A 41 -4.47 -10.87 -11.17
CA VAL A 41 -5.26 -11.59 -12.19
C VAL A 41 -5.14 -13.11 -12.04
N GLY A 42 -4.61 -13.57 -10.90
CA GLY A 42 -4.43 -14.99 -10.56
C GLY A 42 -2.98 -15.39 -10.25
N GLN A 43 -2.03 -14.47 -10.39
CA GLN A 43 -0.60 -14.75 -10.18
C GLN A 43 -0.18 -14.74 -8.70
N PHE A 44 -1.05 -14.28 -7.80
CA PHE A 44 -0.80 -14.20 -6.35
C PHE A 44 -1.88 -14.92 -5.54
N ASP A 45 -1.69 -15.01 -4.22
CA ASP A 45 -2.73 -15.47 -3.29
C ASP A 45 -4.05 -14.70 -3.53
N PRO A 46 -5.20 -15.39 -3.60
CA PRO A 46 -6.48 -14.77 -3.96
C PRO A 46 -6.98 -13.72 -2.96
N ARG A 47 -6.38 -13.60 -1.76
CA ARG A 47 -6.68 -12.53 -0.82
C ARG A 47 -6.04 -11.21 -1.24
N ALA A 48 -4.91 -11.25 -1.94
CA ALA A 48 -4.29 -10.07 -2.53
C ALA A 48 -5.12 -9.61 -3.72
N ARG A 49 -5.41 -8.32 -3.77
CA ARG A 49 -6.04 -7.66 -4.92
C ARG A 49 -5.00 -6.91 -5.75
N PHE A 50 -4.02 -6.30 -5.08
CA PHE A 50 -2.90 -5.62 -5.74
C PHE A 50 -1.61 -5.83 -4.96
N GLN A 51 -0.48 -5.77 -5.68
CA GLN A 51 0.87 -5.69 -5.11
C GLN A 51 1.51 -4.37 -5.54
N ALA A 52 2.23 -3.72 -4.62
CA ALA A 52 3.10 -2.60 -4.94
C ALA A 52 4.50 -2.80 -4.34
N HIS A 53 5.52 -2.42 -5.12
CA HIS A 53 6.91 -2.41 -4.68
C HIS A 53 7.34 -0.97 -4.42
N GLY A 54 8.06 -0.69 -3.35
CA GLY A 54 8.48 0.67 -3.02
C GLY A 54 9.15 0.81 -1.66
N GLY A 55 10.04 1.80 -1.52
CA GLY A 55 10.60 2.18 -0.22
C GLY A 55 11.32 1.04 0.55
N GLY A 56 11.82 0.01 -0.14
CA GLY A 56 12.49 -1.14 0.49
C GLY A 56 11.53 -2.20 1.05
N ALA A 57 10.25 -2.16 0.71
CA ALA A 57 9.23 -3.11 1.16
C ALA A 57 8.29 -3.52 0.01
N THR A 58 7.51 -4.59 0.25
CA THR A 58 6.37 -4.96 -0.59
C THR A 58 5.08 -4.64 0.15
N LEU A 59 4.16 -3.95 -0.51
CA LEU A 59 2.84 -3.65 -0.02
C LEU A 59 1.82 -4.51 -0.76
N TRP A 60 1.00 -5.25 -0.01
CA TRP A 60 -0.13 -6.00 -0.54
C TRP A 60 -1.43 -5.35 -0.09
N LEU A 61 -2.34 -5.14 -1.04
CA LEU A 61 -3.65 -4.57 -0.79
C LEU A 61 -4.65 -5.72 -0.78
N THR A 62 -5.32 -5.92 0.36
CA THR A 62 -6.37 -6.92 0.56
C THR A 62 -7.68 -6.22 0.94
N GLU A 63 -8.80 -6.93 0.98
CA GLU A 63 -10.08 -6.36 1.44
C GLU A 63 -10.06 -6.01 2.93
N ASP A 64 -9.31 -6.77 3.73
CA ASP A 64 -9.27 -6.69 5.19
C ASP A 64 -8.09 -5.85 5.74
N GLY A 65 -7.35 -5.17 4.86
CA GLY A 65 -6.27 -4.27 5.23
C GLY A 65 -5.13 -4.20 4.22
N LEU A 66 -3.96 -3.79 4.72
CA LEU A 66 -2.72 -3.74 3.99
C LEU A 66 -1.69 -4.63 4.68
N TRP A 67 -0.92 -5.38 3.90
CA TRP A 67 0.20 -6.15 4.42
C TRP A 67 1.51 -5.55 3.90
N VAL A 68 2.38 -5.14 4.82
CA VAL A 68 3.70 -4.59 4.51
C VAL A 68 4.73 -5.64 4.86
N ILE A 69 5.47 -6.11 3.86
CA ILE A 69 6.54 -7.09 4.02
C ILE A 69 7.87 -6.36 3.88
N LEU A 70 8.64 -6.35 4.97
CA LEU A 70 9.99 -5.81 5.06
C LEU A 70 10.98 -6.96 4.95
N ILE A 71 11.85 -6.94 3.94
CA ILE A 71 12.92 -7.93 3.79
C ILE A 71 14.26 -7.17 3.80
N PRO A 72 15.05 -7.27 4.88
CA PRO A 72 16.30 -6.50 5.05
C PRO A 72 17.34 -6.69 3.94
N ALA A 73 17.28 -7.80 3.19
CA ALA A 73 18.28 -8.19 2.20
C ALA A 73 17.94 -7.86 0.73
N LEU A 74 16.74 -7.33 0.42
CA LEU A 74 16.25 -7.18 -0.96
C LEU A 74 16.07 -5.71 -1.41
N THR A 75 16.87 -4.79 -0.87
CA THR A 75 16.79 -3.35 -1.19
C THR A 75 17.29 -2.98 -2.60
N SER A 76 17.58 -3.96 -3.48
CA SER A 76 18.25 -3.72 -4.77
C SER A 76 17.55 -4.26 -6.02
N SER A 77 16.34 -4.84 -5.94
CA SER A 77 15.59 -5.16 -7.17
C SER A 77 14.06 -5.16 -6.99
N PRO A 78 13.29 -4.44 -7.84
CA PRO A 78 11.83 -4.41 -7.81
C PRO A 78 11.16 -5.71 -8.32
N PHE A 79 11.92 -6.74 -8.70
CA PHE A 79 11.42 -7.97 -9.33
C PHE A 79 11.96 -9.26 -8.69
N VAL A 80 12.23 -9.28 -7.37
CA VAL A 80 12.69 -10.51 -6.73
C VAL A 80 11.52 -11.46 -6.49
N ALA A 81 11.50 -12.56 -7.23
CA ALA A 81 10.72 -13.74 -6.88
C ALA A 81 11.30 -14.34 -5.59
N VAL A 82 10.51 -14.33 -4.51
CA VAL A 82 10.85 -15.08 -3.29
C VAL A 82 10.67 -16.56 -3.61
N GLY A 83 11.78 -17.24 -3.94
CA GLY A 83 11.82 -18.69 -4.03
C GLY A 83 11.68 -19.31 -2.64
N PRO A 84 11.09 -20.52 -2.50
CA PRO A 84 11.05 -21.23 -1.24
C PRO A 84 12.47 -21.73 -0.91
N GLY A 85 13.22 -21.00 -0.07
CA GLY A 85 14.54 -21.47 0.38
C GLY A 85 15.50 -20.42 0.96
N GLY A 86 15.21 -19.12 0.85
CA GLY A 86 16.02 -18.08 1.48
C GLY A 86 15.38 -17.59 2.77
N GLY A 87 15.76 -18.16 3.92
CA GLY A 87 15.36 -17.65 5.24
C GLY A 87 16.03 -16.31 5.54
N SER A 88 15.63 -15.25 4.87
CA SER A 88 15.84 -13.89 5.36
C SER A 88 14.75 -13.61 6.38
N GLU A 89 15.16 -13.27 7.61
CA GLU A 89 14.26 -12.83 8.68
C GLU A 89 13.57 -11.53 8.21
N GLY A 90 12.34 -11.68 7.73
CA GLY A 90 11.51 -10.57 7.25
C GLY A 90 10.40 -10.29 8.24
N VAL A 91 9.96 -9.03 8.30
CA VAL A 91 8.82 -8.64 9.14
C VAL A 91 7.59 -8.44 8.27
N ALA A 92 6.49 -9.06 8.67
CA ALA A 92 5.18 -8.85 8.11
C ALA A 92 4.34 -7.98 9.06
N LEU A 93 3.98 -6.79 8.61
CA LEU A 93 3.06 -5.90 9.32
C LEU A 93 1.69 -5.97 8.68
N ARG A 94 0.64 -6.03 9.50
CA ARG A 94 -0.73 -5.85 9.04
C ARG A 94 -1.27 -4.50 9.51
N LEU A 95 -1.65 -3.67 8.56
CA LEU A 95 -2.36 -2.42 8.79
C LEU A 95 -3.84 -2.67 8.52
N SER A 96 -4.68 -2.48 9.54
CA SER A 96 -6.13 -2.62 9.43
C SER A 96 -6.84 -1.39 9.96
N PHE A 97 -8.09 -1.23 9.55
CA PHE A 97 -8.93 -0.08 9.87
C PHE A 97 -10.13 -0.55 10.70
N PRO A 98 -10.04 -0.56 12.05
CA PRO A 98 -11.15 -0.98 12.89
C PRO A 98 -12.44 -0.22 12.58
N GLY A 99 -13.55 -0.94 12.46
CA GLY A 99 -14.86 -0.38 12.13
C GLY A 99 -15.05 -0.02 10.65
N ALA A 100 -14.07 -0.29 9.78
CA ALA A 100 -14.22 -0.11 8.35
C ALA A 100 -15.18 -1.14 7.74
N ASN A 101 -15.65 -0.84 6.52
CA ASN A 101 -16.34 -1.80 5.68
C ASN A 101 -15.45 -3.05 5.50
N PRO A 102 -15.93 -4.27 5.87
CA PRO A 102 -15.14 -5.49 5.76
C PRO A 102 -14.93 -5.96 4.31
N HIS A 103 -15.72 -5.45 3.37
CA HIS A 103 -15.63 -5.75 1.93
C HIS A 103 -15.65 -4.45 1.12
N PRO A 104 -14.62 -3.60 1.25
CA PRO A 104 -14.52 -2.38 0.48
C PRO A 104 -14.30 -2.71 -1.01
N ARG A 105 -14.80 -1.88 -1.90
CA ARG A 105 -14.49 -2.01 -3.33
C ARG A 105 -13.14 -1.36 -3.60
N LEU A 106 -12.20 -2.12 -4.15
CA LEU A 106 -10.91 -1.59 -4.56
C LEU A 106 -10.97 -1.18 -6.04
N GLU A 107 -10.80 0.12 -6.30
CA GLU A 107 -10.79 0.70 -7.64
C GLU A 107 -9.39 1.19 -7.99
N PRO A 108 -8.70 0.59 -8.97
CA PRO A 108 -7.44 1.11 -9.43
C PRO A 108 -7.63 2.42 -10.22
N PHE A 109 -6.57 3.21 -10.31
CA PHE A 109 -6.57 4.44 -11.10
C PHE A 109 -5.19 4.74 -11.69
N ALA A 110 -5.14 5.69 -12.63
CA ALA A 110 -3.92 6.07 -13.35
C ALA A 110 -3.24 4.85 -14.02
N PRO A 111 -3.87 4.24 -15.05
CA PRO A 111 -3.26 3.14 -15.79
C PRO A 111 -1.85 3.54 -16.26
N GLN A 112 -0.92 2.61 -16.16
CA GLN A 112 0.47 2.80 -16.55
C GLN A 112 0.77 2.03 -17.83
N ASP A 113 1.53 2.65 -18.73
CA ASP A 113 2.03 2.02 -19.94
C ASP A 113 3.26 1.14 -19.63
N VAL A 114 3.08 0.20 -18.70
CA VAL A 114 4.10 -0.77 -18.27
C VAL A 114 3.54 -2.17 -18.45
N VAL A 115 4.33 -3.03 -19.11
CA VAL A 115 3.97 -4.43 -19.33
C VAL A 115 4.66 -5.29 -18.28
N VAL A 116 3.87 -6.02 -17.48
CA VAL A 116 4.38 -7.00 -16.52
C VAL A 116 3.89 -8.39 -16.92
N ASN A 117 4.81 -9.37 -16.87
CA ASN A 117 4.53 -10.76 -17.18
C ASN A 117 5.02 -11.65 -16.04
N TYR A 118 4.22 -12.64 -15.66
CA TYR A 118 4.52 -13.66 -14.66
C TYR A 118 4.55 -15.04 -15.34
N TYR A 119 5.74 -15.64 -15.36
CA TYR A 119 5.96 -16.98 -15.89
C TYR A 119 6.13 -17.95 -14.72
N LEU A 120 5.01 -18.35 -14.12
CA LEU A 120 4.99 -19.17 -12.91
C LEU A 120 5.16 -20.66 -13.26
N GLY A 121 6.32 -21.22 -12.90
CA GLY A 121 6.63 -22.62 -13.21
C GLY A 121 6.87 -22.87 -14.69
N SER A 122 6.97 -24.15 -15.06
CA SER A 122 7.28 -24.57 -16.43
C SER A 122 6.05 -24.78 -17.32
N ASP A 123 4.84 -24.74 -16.76
CA ASP A 123 3.59 -24.90 -17.51
C ASP A 123 3.10 -23.53 -18.02
N PRO A 124 3.05 -23.31 -19.35
CA PRO A 124 2.54 -22.05 -19.91
C PRO A 124 1.08 -21.74 -19.55
N ALA A 125 0.28 -22.73 -19.17
CA ALA A 125 -1.09 -22.49 -18.71
C ALA A 125 -1.16 -21.69 -17.39
N GLY A 126 -0.08 -21.71 -16.60
CA GLY A 126 0.07 -20.90 -15.38
C GLY A 126 0.72 -19.52 -15.61
N TRP A 127 0.97 -19.15 -16.87
CA TRP A 127 1.60 -17.87 -17.19
C TRP A 127 0.56 -16.76 -17.32
N HIS A 128 0.86 -15.62 -16.72
CA HIS A 128 0.04 -14.42 -16.82
C HIS A 128 0.83 -13.34 -17.55
N THR A 129 0.39 -12.96 -18.74
CA THR A 129 1.04 -11.90 -19.53
C THR A 129 0.15 -10.66 -19.58
N HIS A 130 0.75 -9.49 -19.84
CA HIS A 130 0.03 -8.22 -19.94
C HIS A 130 -0.79 -7.90 -18.68
N VAL A 131 -0.23 -8.18 -17.51
CA VAL A 131 -0.90 -7.90 -16.24
C VAL A 131 -1.07 -6.39 -16.09
N PRO A 132 -2.29 -5.88 -15.82
CA PRO A 132 -2.54 -4.46 -15.65
C PRO A 132 -1.71 -3.84 -14.53
N VAL A 133 -1.19 -2.64 -14.80
CA VAL A 133 -0.41 -1.85 -13.86
C VAL A 133 -1.01 -0.46 -13.70
N TRP A 134 -1.05 0.00 -12.46
CA TRP A 134 -1.74 1.22 -12.05
C TRP A 134 -0.81 2.12 -11.22
N GLY A 135 -1.12 3.41 -11.18
CA GLY A 135 -0.41 4.39 -10.34
C GLY A 135 -0.91 4.42 -8.89
N GLY A 136 -2.07 3.81 -8.63
CA GLY A 136 -2.62 3.66 -7.30
C GLY A 136 -3.97 2.95 -7.26
N VAL A 137 -4.47 2.72 -6.05
CA VAL A 137 -5.71 2.02 -5.75
C VAL A 137 -6.51 2.78 -4.70
N ARG A 138 -7.83 2.83 -4.89
CA ARG A 138 -8.78 3.42 -3.94
C ARG A 138 -9.64 2.34 -3.31
N TYR A 139 -9.68 2.30 -1.99
CA TYR A 139 -10.71 1.65 -1.21
C TYR A 139 -11.91 2.58 -1.14
N VAL A 140 -12.95 2.29 -1.92
CA VAL A 140 -14.19 3.08 -1.93
C VAL A 140 -15.04 2.72 -0.73
N ASP A 141 -15.55 3.75 -0.05
CA ASP A 141 -16.37 3.58 1.15
C ASP A 141 -15.69 2.66 2.18
N LEU A 142 -14.40 2.92 2.44
CA LEU A 142 -13.69 2.27 3.54
C LEU A 142 -14.43 2.54 4.86
N TYR A 143 -14.90 3.77 5.04
CA TYR A 143 -15.96 4.11 5.99
C TYR A 143 -17.07 4.85 5.25
N PRO A 144 -18.28 5.02 5.83
CA PRO A 144 -19.35 5.77 5.20
C PRO A 144 -18.91 7.16 4.71
N GLY A 145 -18.84 7.35 3.39
CA GLY A 145 -18.43 8.61 2.76
C GLY A 145 -16.92 8.90 2.77
N VAL A 146 -16.10 7.99 3.28
CA VAL A 146 -14.63 8.12 3.34
C VAL A 146 -13.98 7.03 2.51
N ASP A 147 -13.19 7.44 1.53
CA ASP A 147 -12.34 6.55 0.75
C ASP A 147 -10.92 6.55 1.33
N LEU A 148 -10.18 5.46 1.14
CA LEU A 148 -8.72 5.45 1.30
C LEU A 148 -8.09 5.36 -0.08
N GLU A 149 -7.23 6.32 -0.43
CA GLU A 149 -6.41 6.25 -1.63
C GLU A 149 -4.96 5.94 -1.27
N ILE A 150 -4.37 5.01 -2.01
CA ILE A 150 -2.97 4.62 -1.90
C ILE A 150 -2.37 4.73 -3.29
N GLY A 151 -1.19 5.34 -3.40
CA GLY A 151 -0.50 5.47 -4.67
C GLY A 151 0.96 5.84 -4.49
N GLY A 152 1.65 5.98 -5.62
CA GLY A 152 3.07 6.36 -5.64
C GLY A 152 3.28 7.86 -5.73
N ARG A 153 4.24 8.38 -4.95
CA ARG A 153 4.82 9.71 -5.17
C ARG A 153 6.27 9.75 -4.71
N GLU A 154 7.18 10.21 -5.57
CA GLU A 154 8.61 10.33 -5.30
C GLU A 154 9.25 9.02 -4.80
N GLY A 155 8.89 7.89 -5.39
CA GLY A 155 9.41 6.56 -5.03
C GLY A 155 8.94 6.04 -3.66
N ARG A 156 7.96 6.69 -3.03
CA ARG A 156 7.40 6.33 -1.72
C ARG A 156 5.89 6.14 -1.81
N TRP A 157 5.38 5.13 -1.10
CA TRP A 157 3.94 4.98 -0.97
C TRP A 157 3.40 6.19 -0.22
N THR A 158 2.33 6.73 -0.77
CA THR A 158 1.54 7.75 -0.10
C THR A 158 0.12 7.27 0.00
N TRP A 159 -0.52 7.71 1.07
CA TRP A 159 -1.89 7.33 1.38
C TRP A 159 -2.64 8.51 1.95
N ARG A 160 -3.95 8.53 1.77
CA ARG A 160 -4.82 9.59 2.27
C ARG A 160 -6.24 9.09 2.44
N LEU A 161 -6.89 9.56 3.50
CA LEU A 161 -8.34 9.45 3.66
C LEU A 161 -9.00 10.61 2.92
N VAL A 162 -9.95 10.30 2.04
CA VAL A 162 -10.66 11.25 1.20
C VAL A 162 -12.11 11.30 1.65
N CYS A 163 -12.49 12.41 2.27
CA CYS A 163 -13.88 12.65 2.64
C CYS A 163 -14.67 13.16 1.42
N ARG A 164 -15.66 12.38 0.96
CA ARG A 164 -16.50 12.73 -0.20
C ARG A 164 -17.63 13.69 0.16
N ALA A 165 -18.32 13.46 1.28
CA ALA A 165 -19.35 14.36 1.80
C ALA A 165 -19.67 14.05 3.28
N ASN A 166 -19.83 15.09 4.11
CA ASN A 166 -20.33 15.00 5.49
C ASN A 166 -19.64 13.98 6.41
N CYS A 167 -18.37 13.69 6.17
CA CYS A 167 -17.60 12.63 6.85
C CYS A 167 -16.58 13.16 7.87
N GLN A 168 -16.64 14.44 8.25
CA GLN A 168 -15.68 15.03 9.19
C GLN A 168 -15.70 14.31 10.55
N PHE A 169 -16.89 13.96 11.04
CA PHE A 169 -17.02 13.19 12.28
C PHE A 169 -16.44 11.78 12.13
N VAL A 170 -16.63 11.13 10.98
CA VAL A 170 -16.06 9.81 10.70
C VAL A 170 -14.53 9.87 10.74
N LEU A 171 -13.93 10.87 10.06
CA LEU A 171 -12.48 11.08 10.05
C LEU A 171 -11.87 11.27 11.46
N GLN A 172 -12.59 11.92 12.37
CA GLN A 172 -12.12 12.11 13.75
C GLN A 172 -12.12 10.82 14.59
N ASN A 173 -12.86 9.81 14.15
CA ASN A 173 -13.04 8.55 14.86
C ASN A 173 -12.37 7.36 14.14
N THR A 174 -11.73 7.59 12.99
CA THR A 174 -10.99 6.53 12.29
C THR A 174 -9.78 6.09 13.12
N GLN A 175 -9.53 4.79 13.13
CA GLN A 175 -8.38 4.20 13.80
C GLN A 175 -7.55 3.42 12.79
N LEU A 176 -6.25 3.41 13.02
CA LEU A 176 -5.33 2.50 12.36
C LEU A 176 -4.86 1.50 13.40
N ARG A 177 -5.05 0.22 13.13
CA ARG A 177 -4.45 -0.87 13.90
C ARG A 177 -3.25 -1.42 13.14
N VAL A 178 -2.14 -1.55 13.85
CA VAL A 178 -0.90 -2.13 13.32
C VAL A 178 -0.62 -3.40 14.12
N GLU A 179 -0.52 -4.53 13.42
CA GLU A 179 -0.16 -5.83 13.99
C GLU A 179 1.21 -6.26 13.43
N GLY A 180 2.01 -6.97 14.22
CA GLY A 180 3.37 -7.39 13.86
C GLY A 180 4.49 -6.39 14.19
N ALA A 181 4.13 -5.24 14.76
CA ALA A 181 5.09 -4.24 15.26
C ALA A 181 5.46 -4.49 16.73
N GLU A 182 6.70 -4.17 17.11
CA GLU A 182 7.14 -4.13 18.52
C GLU A 182 6.73 -2.82 19.20
N GLY A 183 6.62 -1.75 18.42
CA GLY A 183 6.24 -0.43 18.89
C GLY A 183 5.64 0.41 17.78
N VAL A 184 4.68 1.25 18.15
CA VAL A 184 4.03 2.20 17.23
C VAL A 184 3.90 3.53 17.94
N ARG A 185 4.47 4.59 17.34
CA ARG A 185 4.43 5.94 17.91
C ARG A 185 4.15 6.96 16.82
N VAL A 186 3.44 8.02 17.17
CA VAL A 186 3.24 9.17 16.29
C VAL A 186 4.35 10.18 16.57
N GLU A 187 5.09 10.55 15.53
CA GLU A 187 6.16 11.56 15.57
C GLU A 187 5.86 12.65 14.54
N GLY A 188 5.35 13.79 15.02
CA GLY A 188 4.87 14.86 14.15
C GLY A 188 3.75 14.37 13.22
N ASN A 189 3.99 14.42 11.91
CA ASN A 189 3.07 13.92 10.88
C ASN A 189 3.45 12.52 10.36
N ALA A 190 4.26 11.76 11.10
CA ALA A 190 4.62 10.39 10.72
C ALA A 190 4.24 9.41 11.81
N LEU A 191 3.86 8.20 11.40
CA LEU A 191 3.81 7.03 12.25
C LEU A 191 5.17 6.35 12.19
N ARG A 192 5.86 6.28 13.32
CA ARG A 192 7.04 5.45 13.51
C ARG A 192 6.60 4.06 13.94
N ILE A 193 6.97 3.06 13.15
CA ILE A 193 6.77 1.65 13.49
C ILE A 193 8.14 1.03 13.76
N GLU A 194 8.28 0.41 14.93
CA GLU A 194 9.44 -0.34 15.38
C GLU A 194 9.19 -1.82 15.12
N THR A 195 10.17 -2.49 14.52
CA THR A 195 10.12 -3.90 14.14
C THR A 195 11.31 -4.67 14.69
N ALA A 196 11.17 -5.98 14.81
CA ALA A 196 12.20 -6.87 15.34
C ALA A 196 13.48 -6.97 14.49
N VAL A 197 13.37 -6.60 13.20
CA VAL A 197 14.47 -6.64 12.22
C VAL A 197 14.94 -5.26 11.83
#